data_AF-A0A540KGP4-F1
#
_entry.id   AF-A0A540KGP4-F1
#
_cell.length_a   1.000
_cell.length_b   1.000
_cell.length_c   1.000
_cell.angle_alpha   90.00
_cell.angle_beta   90.00
_cell.angle_gamma   90.00
#
_symmetry.space_group_name_H-M   'P 1'
#
loop_
_entity.id
_entity.type
_entity.pdbx_description
1 polymer ?
#
loop_
_entity_poly.entity_id
_entity_poly.type
_entity_poly.pdbx_seq_one_letter_code
_entity_poly.pdbx_strand_id
1 'polypeptide(L)'
;MDSGLDSGLDSGSTEDYETDVELLKRAWRQEKSAPEILQFESALVRRIVEQIQLMEETVEEFTDSGIDPLTVSLYQMDLDRTQFLLRSYFRIRLQKIEKYMFHIRDNAESRLSDKEKVFVERCCADLQTHLEKSVLLQLPSTYQSVFRQSSEKETDMVPRPHLDTFVVCKTKYYLGHIQLEDNADGESDSRQLIYS
;
A
#
# COMPACT_ATOMS: atom_id res chain seq x y z
N MET A 1 -60.81 8.53 -8.64
CA MET A 1 -59.64 8.90 -9.46
C MET A 1 -58.62 9.43 -8.48
N ASP A 2 -57.68 8.56 -8.14
CA ASP A 2 -56.61 8.80 -7.20
C ASP A 2 -55.48 9.52 -7.95
N SER A 3 -55.01 10.63 -7.43
CA SER A 3 -53.95 11.44 -8.03
C SER A 3 -52.85 11.57 -6.99
N GLY A 4 -51.98 10.56 -6.99
CA GLY A 4 -50.79 10.49 -6.14
C GLY A 4 -49.86 11.67 -6.43
N LEU A 5 -49.61 12.46 -5.39
CA LEU A 5 -48.47 13.37 -5.31
C LEU A 5 -47.22 12.53 -5.09
N ASP A 6 -46.45 12.37 -6.17
CA ASP A 6 -45.06 11.90 -6.12
C ASP A 6 -44.21 13.00 -5.48
N SER A 7 -44.14 13.00 -4.15
CA SER A 7 -43.13 13.75 -3.43
C SER A 7 -41.81 13.01 -3.60
N GLY A 8 -41.03 13.44 -4.60
CA GLY A 8 -39.65 13.03 -4.77
C GLY A 8 -38.92 13.13 -3.43
N LEU A 9 -38.50 11.98 -2.92
CA LEU A 9 -37.51 11.91 -1.85
C LEU A 9 -36.26 12.59 -2.38
N ASP A 10 -36.05 13.83 -1.92
CA ASP A 10 -34.76 14.46 -1.81
C ASP A 10 -33.88 13.50 -1.00
N SER A 11 -33.14 12.65 -1.72
CA SER A 11 -32.08 11.81 -1.18
C SER A 11 -30.98 12.76 -0.77
N GLY A 12 -31.14 13.38 0.40
CA GLY A 12 -30.11 14.15 1.08
C GLY A 12 -28.85 13.30 1.06
N SER A 13 -27.88 13.73 0.26
CA SER A 13 -26.54 13.17 0.26
C SER A 13 -25.97 13.43 1.64
N THR A 14 -26.06 12.44 2.53
CA THR A 14 -25.15 12.33 3.65
C THR A 14 -23.77 12.39 3.03
N GLU A 15 -23.10 13.52 3.16
CA GLU A 15 -21.67 13.60 2.92
C GLU A 15 -21.06 12.59 3.91
N ASP A 16 -20.79 11.38 3.45
CA ASP A 16 -20.10 10.36 4.23
C ASP A 16 -18.71 10.91 4.56
N TYR A 17 -18.58 11.56 5.72
CA TYR A 17 -17.29 11.99 6.24
C TYR A 17 -16.47 10.73 6.54
N GLU A 18 -15.68 10.28 5.55
CA GLU A 18 -14.80 9.12 5.66
C GLU A 18 -13.79 9.38 6.78
N THR A 19 -13.87 8.58 7.85
CA THR A 19 -13.03 8.75 9.05
C THR A 19 -11.56 8.50 8.71
N ASP A 20 -10.62 9.09 9.46
CA ASP A 20 -9.18 8.83 9.25
C ASP A 20 -8.85 7.33 9.31
N VAL A 21 -9.55 6.56 10.15
CA VAL A 21 -9.38 5.10 10.22
C VAL A 21 -9.84 4.41 8.93
N GLU A 22 -10.92 4.86 8.30
CA GLU A 22 -11.37 4.34 7.01
C GLU A 22 -10.43 4.72 5.86
N LEU A 23 -9.90 5.95 5.89
CA LEU A 23 -8.85 6.41 4.98
C LEU A 23 -7.61 5.53 5.11
N LEU A 24 -7.19 5.21 6.34
CA LEU A 24 -6.06 4.31 6.59
C LEU A 24 -6.34 2.88 6.13
N LYS A 25 -7.55 2.35 6.37
CA LYS A 25 -7.96 1.03 5.84
C LYS A 25 -7.92 0.99 4.32
N ARG A 26 -8.22 2.10 3.65
CA ARG A 26 -8.11 2.21 2.19
C ARG A 26 -6.66 2.23 1.74
N ALA A 27 -5.83 3.11 2.31
CA ALA A 27 -4.40 3.19 2.00
C ALA A 27 -3.71 1.84 2.24
N TRP A 28 -4.02 1.17 3.35
CA TRP A 28 -3.52 -0.17 3.68
C TRP A 28 -3.89 -1.22 2.62
N ARG A 29 -5.16 -1.26 2.18
CA ARG A 29 -5.59 -2.21 1.12
C ARG A 29 -4.92 -1.91 -0.21
N GLN A 30 -4.86 -0.64 -0.60
CA GLN A 30 -4.21 -0.22 -1.84
C GLN A 30 -2.74 -0.60 -1.83
N GLU A 31 -2.03 -0.29 -0.75
CA GLU A 31 -0.63 -0.65 -0.59
C GLU A 31 -0.44 -2.18 -0.61
N LYS A 32 -1.32 -2.96 0.03
CA LYS A 32 -1.24 -4.41 0.01
C LYS A 32 -1.44 -5.01 -1.40
N SER A 33 -2.29 -4.40 -2.21
CA SER A 33 -2.65 -4.92 -3.53
C SER A 33 -1.74 -4.41 -4.65
N ALA A 34 -1.12 -3.24 -4.51
CA ALA A 34 -0.28 -2.67 -5.56
C ALA A 34 1.08 -3.40 -5.67
N PRO A 35 1.58 -3.71 -6.88
CA PRO A 35 2.88 -4.34 -7.07
C PRO A 35 4.06 -3.39 -6.77
N GLU A 36 3.86 -2.09 -7.00
CA GLU A 36 4.81 -1.02 -6.70
C GLU A 36 4.50 -0.31 -5.38
N ILE A 37 5.45 0.47 -4.87
CA ILE A 37 5.23 1.30 -3.69
C ILE A 37 4.38 2.53 -4.03
N LEU A 38 3.33 2.77 -3.24
CA LEU A 38 2.45 3.93 -3.42
C LEU A 38 2.97 5.16 -2.70
N GLN A 39 2.35 6.32 -2.95
CA GLN A 39 2.66 7.56 -2.25
C GLN A 39 2.45 7.40 -0.73
N PHE A 40 3.43 7.83 0.07
CA PHE A 40 3.28 7.86 1.52
C PHE A 40 2.27 8.94 1.93
N GLU A 41 1.26 8.52 2.70
CA GLU A 41 0.16 9.38 3.16
C GLU A 41 0.54 10.14 4.45
N SER A 42 1.57 11.02 4.38
CA SER A 42 2.16 11.70 5.55
C SER A 42 1.12 12.38 6.45
N ALA A 43 0.20 13.14 5.85
CA ALA A 43 -0.79 13.91 6.58
C ALA A 43 -1.77 13.00 7.33
N LEU A 44 -2.23 11.92 6.70
CA LEU A 44 -3.13 10.94 7.29
C LEU A 44 -2.45 10.16 8.41
N VAL A 45 -1.23 9.66 8.16
CA VAL A 45 -0.46 8.92 9.16
C VAL A 45 -0.20 9.77 10.40
N ARG A 46 0.14 11.05 10.23
CA ARG A 46 0.33 11.98 11.35
C ARG A 46 -0.94 12.09 12.20
N ARG A 47 -2.11 12.34 11.58
CA ARG A 47 -3.38 12.45 12.31
C ARG A 47 -3.76 11.16 13.03
N ILE A 48 -3.54 10.00 12.40
CA ILE A 48 -3.78 8.70 13.05
C ILE A 48 -2.88 8.50 14.27
N VAL A 49 -1.59 8.87 14.18
CA VAL A 49 -0.67 8.76 15.31
C VAL A 49 -1.12 9.65 16.46
N GLU A 50 -1.51 10.89 16.18
CA GLU A 50 -2.07 11.82 17.17
C GLU A 50 -3.36 11.27 17.79
N GLN A 51 -4.25 10.67 16.98
CA GLN A 51 -5.49 10.06 17.46
C GLN A 51 -5.22 8.83 18.36
N ILE A 52 -4.25 7.99 18.01
CA ILE A 52 -3.83 6.84 18.82
C ILE A 52 -3.32 7.33 20.19
N GLN A 53 -2.49 8.37 20.21
CA GLN A 53 -1.97 8.94 21.47
C GLN A 53 -3.09 9.46 22.37
N LEU A 54 -4.06 10.20 21.80
CA LEU A 54 -5.21 10.69 22.55
C LEU A 54 -6.08 9.53 23.09
N MET A 55 -6.28 8.47 22.29
CA MET A 55 -7.03 7.29 22.72
C MET A 55 -6.29 6.52 23.83
N GLU A 56 -4.96 6.45 23.79
CA GLU A 56 -4.15 5.86 24.86
C GLU A 56 -4.35 6.61 26.18
N GLU A 57 -4.24 7.94 26.16
CA GLU A 57 -4.49 8.79 27.33
C GLU A 57 -5.92 8.64 27.87
N THR A 58 -6.91 8.57 26.97
CA THR A 58 -8.33 8.41 27.35
C THR A 58 -8.58 7.06 28.03
N VAL A 59 -7.97 5.97 27.52
CA VAL A 59 -8.10 4.64 28.11
C VAL A 59 -7.45 4.58 29.50
N GLU A 60 -6.30 5.24 29.68
CA GLU A 60 -5.64 5.37 30.98
C GLU A 60 -6.53 6.12 31.98
N GLU A 61 -7.07 7.28 31.60
CA GLU A 61 -7.99 8.07 32.44
C GLU A 61 -9.25 7.28 32.82
N PHE A 62 -9.83 6.55 31.87
CA PHE A 62 -11.03 5.74 32.11
C PHE A 62 -10.78 4.60 33.09
N THR A 63 -9.57 4.02 33.02
CA THR A 63 -9.12 2.97 33.94
C THR A 63 -8.98 3.52 35.36
N ASP A 64 -8.38 4.70 35.52
CA ASP A 64 -8.17 5.34 36.82
C ASP A 64 -9.44 5.91 37.45
N SER A 65 -10.38 6.39 36.61
CA SER A 65 -11.64 6.99 37.05
C SER A 65 -12.70 5.98 37.48
N GLY A 66 -12.42 4.68 37.39
CA GLY A 66 -13.35 3.62 37.77
C GLY A 66 -14.57 3.51 36.86
N ILE A 67 -14.42 3.87 35.58
CA ILE A 67 -15.46 3.68 34.57
C ILE A 67 -15.77 2.18 34.42
N ASP A 68 -16.99 1.87 33.98
CA ASP A 68 -17.43 0.50 33.71
C ASP A 68 -16.37 -0.30 32.91
N PRO A 69 -15.92 -1.48 33.42
CA PRO A 69 -14.86 -2.26 32.77
C PRO A 69 -15.15 -2.69 31.34
N LEU A 70 -16.44 -2.89 30.98
CA LEU A 70 -16.81 -3.24 29.61
C LEU A 70 -16.54 -2.06 28.66
N THR A 71 -16.84 -0.84 29.09
CA THR A 71 -16.54 0.38 28.33
C THR A 71 -15.04 0.52 28.09
N VAL A 72 -14.20 0.40 29.12
CA VAL A 72 -12.74 0.44 28.99
C VAL A 72 -12.23 -0.61 27.99
N SER A 73 -12.74 -1.84 28.09
CA SER A 73 -12.38 -2.95 27.19
C SER A 73 -12.74 -2.66 25.73
N LEU A 74 -13.89 -2.03 25.46
CA LEU A 74 -14.28 -1.64 24.10
C LEU A 74 -13.30 -0.63 23.50
N TYR A 75 -12.94 0.42 24.24
CA TYR A 75 -11.95 1.41 23.77
C TYR A 75 -10.57 0.79 23.54
N GLN A 76 -10.12 -0.10 24.45
CA GLN A 76 -8.85 -0.82 24.27
C GLN A 76 -8.85 -1.68 23.00
N MET A 77 -9.94 -2.42 22.73
CA MET A 77 -10.04 -3.23 21.51
C MET A 77 -9.97 -2.39 20.23
N ASP A 78 -10.60 -1.22 20.20
CA ASP A 78 -10.57 -0.35 19.03
C ASP A 78 -9.22 0.35 18.86
N LEU A 79 -8.55 0.70 19.96
CA LEU A 79 -7.17 1.15 19.97
C LEU A 79 -6.23 0.09 19.38
N ASP A 80 -6.31 -1.15 19.88
CA ASP A 80 -5.48 -2.27 19.42
C ASP A 80 -5.66 -2.54 17.92
N ARG A 81 -6.91 -2.50 17.44
CA ARG A 81 -7.24 -2.66 16.01
C ARG A 81 -6.62 -1.55 15.16
N THR A 82 -6.66 -0.31 15.63
CA THR A 82 -6.12 0.85 14.91
C THR A 82 -4.59 0.81 14.88
N GLN A 83 -3.95 0.50 16.01
CA GLN A 83 -2.51 0.28 16.10
C GLN A 83 -2.05 -0.88 15.19
N PHE A 84 -2.78 -2.00 15.20
CA PHE A 84 -2.48 -3.13 14.32
C PHE A 84 -2.52 -2.72 12.85
N LEU A 85 -3.56 -2.00 12.44
CA LEU A 85 -3.73 -1.53 11.06
C LEU A 85 -2.56 -0.63 10.63
N LEU A 86 -2.20 0.35 11.47
CA LEU A 86 -1.07 1.25 11.20
C LEU A 86 0.26 0.48 11.10
N ARG A 87 0.53 -0.43 12.04
CA ARG A 87 1.73 -1.27 12.03
C ARG A 87 1.77 -2.16 10.79
N SER A 88 0.63 -2.72 10.38
CA SER A 88 0.52 -3.54 9.17
C SER A 88 0.82 -2.72 7.91
N TYR A 89 0.30 -1.49 7.82
CA TYR A 89 0.61 -0.57 6.72
C TYR A 89 2.12 -0.32 6.60
N PHE A 90 2.78 0.04 7.71
CA PHE A 90 4.23 0.24 7.69
C PHE A 90 5.01 -1.01 7.30
N ARG A 91 4.65 -2.19 7.84
CA ARG A 91 5.35 -3.44 7.49
C ARG A 91 5.27 -3.76 6.00
N ILE A 92 4.10 -3.59 5.38
CA ILE A 92 3.91 -3.85 3.95
C ILE A 92 4.81 -2.92 3.14
N ARG A 93 4.87 -1.64 3.51
CA ARG A 93 5.75 -0.67 2.83
C ARG A 93 7.22 -1.01 2.98
N LEU A 94 7.68 -1.33 4.20
CA LEU A 94 9.05 -1.75 4.44
C LEU A 94 9.43 -3.01 3.64
N GLN A 95 8.54 -4.00 3.54
CA GLN A 95 8.77 -5.19 2.72
C GLN A 95 8.94 -4.86 1.23
N LYS A 96 8.14 -3.93 0.69
CA LYS A 96 8.31 -3.45 -0.69
C LYS A 96 9.62 -2.69 -0.87
N ILE A 97 9.98 -1.86 0.11
CA ILE A 97 11.23 -1.10 0.13
C ILE A 97 12.42 -2.06 0.09
N GLU A 98 12.47 -3.06 0.98
CA GLU A 98 13.54 -4.06 1.02
C GLU A 98 13.65 -4.83 -0.30
N LYS A 99 12.52 -5.16 -0.93
CA LYS A 99 12.49 -5.93 -2.18
C LYS A 99 13.01 -5.13 -3.39
N TYR A 100 12.73 -3.83 -3.44
CA TYR A 100 13.02 -2.97 -4.60
C TYR A 100 13.91 -1.78 -4.24
N MET A 101 14.79 -1.92 -3.24
CA MET A 101 15.53 -0.80 -2.61
C MET A 101 16.25 0.11 -3.62
N PHE A 102 17.00 -0.48 -4.55
CA PHE A 102 17.76 0.28 -5.56
C PHE A 102 16.84 0.96 -6.57
N HIS A 103 15.80 0.26 -7.03
CA HIS A 103 14.83 0.82 -7.95
C HIS A 103 14.06 1.99 -7.33
N ILE A 104 13.64 1.85 -6.07
CA ILE A 104 12.89 2.85 -5.32
C ILE A 104 13.75 4.08 -5.06
N ARG A 105 15.00 3.91 -4.64
CA ARG A 105 15.95 5.02 -4.44
C ARG A 105 16.06 5.89 -5.69
N ASP A 106 16.21 5.25 -6.85
CA ASP A 106 16.52 5.97 -8.08
C ASP A 106 15.26 6.54 -8.78
N ASN A 107 14.06 5.97 -8.57
CA ASN A 107 12.85 6.30 -9.36
C ASN A 107 11.63 6.73 -8.53
N ALA A 108 11.58 6.42 -7.23
CA ALA A 108 10.37 6.57 -6.41
C ALA A 108 10.63 7.18 -5.04
N GLU A 109 11.75 7.89 -4.85
CA GLU A 109 12.13 8.49 -3.57
C GLU A 109 11.07 9.48 -3.04
N SER A 110 10.38 10.19 -3.93
CA SER A 110 9.29 11.12 -3.59
C SER A 110 8.07 10.45 -2.95
N ARG A 111 7.91 9.13 -3.14
CA ARG A 111 6.81 8.34 -2.57
C ARG A 111 7.09 7.89 -1.14
N LEU A 112 8.25 8.19 -0.59
CA LEU A 112 8.70 7.74 0.73
C LEU A 112 8.54 8.82 1.80
N SER A 113 8.29 8.36 3.02
CA SER A 113 8.51 9.15 4.24
C SER A 113 9.99 9.45 4.45
N ASP A 114 10.32 10.54 5.15
CA ASP A 114 11.71 10.86 5.51
C ASP A 114 12.40 9.72 6.28
N LYS A 115 11.66 9.03 7.14
CA LYS A 115 12.18 7.85 7.86
C LYS A 115 12.41 6.67 6.92
N GLU A 116 11.57 6.50 5.91
CA GLU A 116 11.71 5.45 4.90
C GLU A 116 12.89 5.74 3.97
N LYS A 117 13.15 7.01 3.61
CA LYS A 117 14.34 7.41 2.83
C LYS A 117 15.63 7.06 3.56
N VAL A 118 15.73 7.41 4.84
CA VAL A 118 16.88 7.04 5.67
C VAL A 118 17.05 5.52 5.75
N PHE A 119 15.95 4.77 5.82
CA PHE A 119 15.99 3.31 5.81
C PHE A 119 16.50 2.75 4.48
N VAL A 120 16.02 3.26 3.33
CA VAL A 120 16.49 2.87 1.99
C VAL A 120 17.99 3.08 1.85
N GLU A 121 18.49 4.26 2.19
CA GLU A 121 19.91 4.59 2.05
C GLU A 121 20.80 3.63 2.87
N ARG A 122 20.37 3.31 4.09
CA ARG A 122 21.07 2.35 4.95
C ARG A 122 21.05 0.95 4.36
N CYS A 123 19.88 0.45 3.95
CA CYS A 123 19.75 -0.87 3.35
C CYS A 123 20.59 -1.02 2.08
N CYS A 124 20.60 -0.01 1.21
CA CYS A 124 21.42 0.00 0.01
C CYS A 124 22.92 -0.06 0.34
N ALA A 125 23.38 0.77 1.29
CA ALA A 125 24.78 0.81 1.70
C ALA A 125 25.22 -0.50 2.38
N ASP A 126 24.39 -1.06 3.25
CA ASP A 126 24.66 -2.30 3.98
C ASP A 126 24.75 -3.49 3.02
N LEU A 127 23.79 -3.61 2.09
CA LEU A 127 23.79 -4.69 1.09
C LEU A 127 24.98 -4.57 0.14
N GLN A 128 25.28 -3.37 -0.35
CA GLN A 128 26.43 -3.12 -1.22
C GLN A 128 27.73 -3.51 -0.50
N THR A 129 27.93 -3.02 0.72
CA THR A 129 29.12 -3.32 1.52
C THR A 129 29.25 -4.83 1.78
N HIS A 130 28.14 -5.50 2.07
CA HIS A 130 28.13 -6.94 2.31
C HIS A 130 28.53 -7.73 1.06
N LEU A 131 27.93 -7.43 -0.10
CA LEU A 131 28.23 -8.11 -1.35
C LEU A 131 29.67 -7.85 -1.81
N GLU A 132 30.14 -6.60 -1.69
CA GLU A 132 31.52 -6.20 -2.00
C GLU A 132 32.54 -7.05 -1.23
N LYS A 133 32.40 -7.09 0.10
CA LYS A 133 33.33 -7.81 0.99
C LYS A 133 33.25 -9.32 0.84
N SER A 134 32.05 -9.86 0.62
CA SER A 134 31.83 -11.30 0.67
C SER A 134 32.18 -12.00 -0.65
N VAL A 135 31.86 -11.37 -1.79
CA VAL A 135 31.98 -12.03 -3.11
C VAL A 135 32.62 -11.14 -4.16
N LEU A 136 32.18 -9.89 -4.31
CA LEU A 136 32.52 -9.13 -5.52
C LEU A 136 34.01 -8.83 -5.64
N LEU A 137 34.72 -8.55 -4.53
CA LEU A 137 36.18 -8.35 -4.55
C LEU A 137 36.97 -9.59 -5.00
N GLN A 138 36.39 -10.78 -4.94
CA GLN A 138 37.01 -12.03 -5.41
C GLN A 138 36.75 -12.28 -6.91
N LEU A 139 35.83 -11.55 -7.52
CA LEU A 139 35.48 -11.71 -8.93
C LEU A 139 36.40 -10.87 -9.84
N PRO A 140 36.59 -11.27 -11.10
CA PRO A 140 37.24 -10.44 -12.10
C PRO A 140 36.57 -9.06 -12.21
N SER A 141 37.33 -8.02 -12.58
CA SER A 141 36.87 -6.61 -12.62
C SER A 141 35.58 -6.39 -13.41
N THR A 142 35.32 -7.20 -14.43
CA THR A 142 34.09 -7.20 -15.23
C THR A 142 32.82 -7.53 -14.43
N TYR A 143 32.94 -8.26 -13.32
CA TYR A 143 31.81 -8.77 -12.52
C TYR A 143 31.76 -8.18 -11.11
N GLN A 144 32.53 -7.13 -10.80
CA GLN A 144 32.56 -6.54 -9.46
C GLN A 144 31.38 -5.60 -9.19
N SER A 145 30.47 -5.43 -10.16
CA SER A 145 29.31 -4.54 -10.03
C SER A 145 28.14 -5.24 -9.34
N VAL A 146 27.52 -4.56 -8.37
CA VAL A 146 26.25 -5.01 -7.75
C VAL A 146 25.08 -4.90 -8.73
N PHE A 147 25.15 -3.97 -9.67
CA PHE A 147 24.00 -3.57 -10.51
C PHE A 147 23.96 -4.24 -11.88
N ARG A 148 25.04 -4.92 -12.29
CA ARG A 148 25.23 -5.38 -13.68
C ARG A 148 25.79 -6.78 -13.72
N GLN A 149 25.28 -7.59 -14.64
CA GLN A 149 25.76 -8.96 -14.85
C GLN A 149 27.05 -9.01 -15.70
N SER A 150 27.30 -8.01 -16.55
CA SER A 150 28.46 -7.96 -17.45
C SER A 150 28.94 -6.51 -17.66
N SER A 151 29.97 -6.31 -18.50
CA SER A 151 30.47 -4.99 -18.89
C SER A 151 29.47 -4.14 -19.69
N GLU A 152 28.27 -4.65 -19.97
CA GLU A 152 27.21 -3.90 -20.62
C GLU A 152 26.75 -2.71 -19.75
N LYS A 153 26.08 -1.73 -20.37
CA LYS A 153 25.70 -0.49 -19.69
C LYS A 153 24.44 -0.62 -18.84
N GLU A 154 23.62 -1.64 -19.07
CA GLU A 154 22.31 -1.76 -18.45
C GLU A 154 22.38 -2.31 -17.01
N THR A 155 21.55 -1.75 -16.14
CA THR A 155 21.38 -2.21 -14.76
C THR A 155 20.34 -3.34 -14.70
N ASP A 156 20.73 -4.50 -15.22
CA ASP A 156 19.85 -5.67 -15.35
C ASP A 156 19.68 -6.45 -14.02
N MET A 157 20.61 -6.29 -13.07
CA MET A 157 20.54 -7.00 -11.78
C MET A 157 19.67 -6.28 -10.72
N VAL A 158 19.04 -5.15 -11.08
CA VAL A 158 18.19 -4.39 -10.16
C VAL A 158 16.74 -4.87 -10.28
N PRO A 159 16.17 -5.51 -9.23
CA PRO A 159 14.78 -5.98 -9.27
C PRO A 159 13.81 -4.80 -9.37
N ARG A 160 12.80 -4.94 -10.22
CA ARG A 160 11.76 -3.92 -10.47
C ARG A 160 10.36 -4.48 -10.16
N PRO A 161 9.41 -3.63 -9.73
CA PRO A 161 8.01 -4.03 -9.65
C PRO A 161 7.47 -4.44 -11.03
N HIS A 162 6.77 -5.57 -11.11
CA HIS A 162 6.10 -6.02 -12.32
C HIS A 162 4.72 -5.34 -12.42
N LEU A 163 4.62 -4.29 -13.23
CA LEU A 163 3.39 -3.48 -13.33
C LEU A 163 2.25 -4.23 -14.03
N ASP A 164 2.55 -5.20 -14.89
CA ASP A 164 1.58 -6.04 -15.59
C ASP A 164 1.02 -7.18 -14.72
N THR A 165 1.22 -7.12 -13.41
CA THR A 165 0.66 -8.11 -12.48
C THR A 165 -0.83 -7.87 -12.29
N PHE A 166 -1.64 -8.92 -12.42
CA PHE A 166 -3.08 -8.85 -12.14
C PHE A 166 -3.35 -8.40 -10.70
N VAL A 167 -4.23 -7.41 -10.55
CA VAL A 167 -4.71 -6.93 -9.26
C VAL A 167 -6.23 -7.04 -9.18
N VAL A 168 -6.75 -7.33 -7.98
CA VAL A 168 -8.18 -7.25 -7.72
C VAL A 168 -8.52 -5.82 -7.34
N CYS A 169 -9.40 -5.18 -8.10
CA CYS A 169 -9.86 -3.83 -7.83
C CYS A 169 -11.38 -3.79 -7.60
N LYS A 170 -11.82 -2.80 -6.81
CA LYS A 170 -13.23 -2.46 -6.64
C LYS A 170 -13.41 -1.00 -7.00
N THR A 171 -14.31 -0.71 -7.92
CA THR A 171 -14.64 0.66 -8.32
C THR A 171 -15.56 1.30 -7.28
N LYS A 172 -15.29 2.56 -6.91
CA LYS A 172 -16.20 3.37 -6.06
C LYS A 172 -17.31 4.03 -6.88
N TYR A 173 -17.02 4.33 -8.14
CA TYR A 173 -17.91 5.00 -9.08
C TYR A 173 -17.84 4.30 -10.44
N TYR A 174 -18.81 4.60 -11.29
CA TYR A 174 -18.86 4.09 -12.66
C TYR A 174 -17.68 4.64 -13.47
N LEU A 175 -16.85 3.75 -14.03
CA LEU A 175 -15.63 4.11 -14.77
C LEU A 175 -15.85 4.26 -16.29
N GLY A 176 -17.09 4.10 -16.78
CA GLY A 176 -17.34 4.06 -18.23
C GLY A 176 -16.86 2.76 -18.87
N HIS A 177 -16.65 2.80 -20.19
CA HIS A 177 -16.10 1.68 -20.95
C HIS A 177 -14.58 1.62 -20.80
N ILE A 178 -14.08 0.56 -20.17
CA ILE A 178 -12.65 0.25 -20.08
C ILE A 178 -12.34 -0.73 -21.21
N GLN A 179 -11.39 -0.38 -22.08
CA GLN A 179 -10.86 -1.32 -23.06
C GLN A 179 -9.91 -2.26 -22.35
N LEU A 180 -10.23 -3.55 -22.38
CA LEU A 180 -9.33 -4.61 -21.96
C LEU A 180 -8.59 -5.06 -23.21
N GLU A 181 -7.27 -5.00 -23.19
CA GLU A 181 -6.44 -5.61 -24.22
C GLU A 181 -6.57 -7.13 -24.07
N ASP A 182 -7.36 -7.74 -24.96
CA ASP A 182 -7.33 -9.18 -25.12
C ASP A 182 -6.02 -9.49 -25.86
N ASN A 183 -5.07 -10.14 -25.18
CA ASN A 183 -3.87 -10.67 -25.82
C ASN A 183 -4.27 -11.84 -26.73
N ALA A 184 -4.98 -11.54 -27.82
CA ALA A 184 -5.42 -12.48 -28.83
C ALA A 184 -4.31 -12.76 -29.85
N ASP A 185 -3.15 -13.19 -29.36
CA ASP A 185 -2.12 -13.87 -30.18
C ASP A 185 -2.19 -15.41 -30.01
N GLY A 186 -3.32 -15.91 -29.51
CA GLY A 186 -3.70 -17.32 -29.57
C GLY A 186 -4.98 -17.48 -30.38
N GLU A 187 -4.85 -17.83 -31.66
CA GLU A 187 -5.88 -18.40 -32.56
C GLU A 187 -7.35 -18.08 -32.24
N SER A 188 -7.91 -17.11 -32.96
CA SER A 188 -9.35 -16.85 -32.98
C SER A 188 -10.14 -18.03 -33.57
N ASP A 189 -10.72 -18.81 -32.65
CA ASP A 189 -12.09 -19.35 -32.61
C ASP A 189 -12.71 -20.04 -33.84
N SER A 190 -13.20 -21.27 -33.62
CA SER A 190 -14.42 -21.80 -34.26
C SER A 190 -15.00 -22.95 -33.44
N ARG A 191 -15.59 -22.68 -32.26
CA ARG A 191 -16.64 -23.57 -31.73
C ARG A 191 -17.87 -22.79 -31.32
N GLN A 192 -18.77 -22.67 -32.29
CA GLN A 192 -20.18 -22.36 -32.10
C GLN A 192 -20.76 -23.20 -30.96
N LEU A 193 -21.20 -22.57 -29.87
CA LEU A 193 -22.17 -23.14 -28.96
C LEU A 193 -23.55 -22.62 -29.36
N ILE A 194 -24.24 -23.44 -30.15
CA ILE A 194 -25.68 -23.37 -30.34
C ILE A 194 -26.31 -23.87 -29.04
N TYR A 195 -27.10 -23.03 -28.36
CA TYR A 195 -28.04 -23.51 -27.34
C TYR A 195 -29.43 -23.65 -27.97
N SER A 196 -29.93 -24.88 -27.96
CA SER A 196 -31.35 -25.23 -28.03
C SER A 196 -31.97 -25.24 -26.64
#